data_AF-A0A260A6J0-F1
#
_entry.id   AF-A0A260A6J0-F1
#
_cell.length_a   1.000
_cell.length_b   1.000
_cell.length_c   1.000
_cell.angle_alpha   90.00
_cell.angle_beta   90.00
_cell.angle_gamma   90.00
#
_symmetry.space_group_name_H-M   'P 1'
#
loop_
_entity.id
_entity.type
_entity.pdbx_description
1 polymer ?
#
loop_
_entity_poly.entity_id
_entity_poly.type
_entity_poly.pdbx_seq_one_letter_code
_entity_poly.pdbx_strand_id
1 'polypeptide(L)' 'MNEPNDDRSAEDQASRARAERARLARIFGEVLPETTGDERNDGPNAESSDSQSDEWLKQQRPPHYF' A
#
# COMPACT_ATOMS: atom_id res chain seq x y z
N MET A 1 2.71 20.84 31.90
CA MET A 1 1.93 20.21 30.82
C MET A 1 2.40 18.77 30.77
N ASN A 2 1.64 17.81 31.32
CA ASN A 2 1.98 16.38 31.21
C ASN A 2 1.26 15.85 29.96
N GLU A 3 2.01 15.44 28.94
CA GLU A 3 1.49 14.68 27.79
C GLU A 3 1.33 13.21 28.18
N PRO A 4 0.12 12.63 28.14
CA PRO A 4 -0.06 11.23 28.47
C PRO A 4 -0.70 10.48 27.30
N ASN A 5 0.00 10.16 26.20
CA ASN A 5 -0.67 9.35 25.16
C ASN A 5 0.11 8.61 24.06
N ASP A 6 1.35 8.18 24.29
CA ASP A 6 2.04 7.36 23.27
C ASP A 6 1.66 5.86 23.38
N ASP A 7 1.53 5.35 24.60
CA ASP A 7 1.31 3.92 24.87
C ASP A 7 -0.05 3.40 24.37
N ARG A 8 -1.13 4.17 24.62
CA ARG A 8 -2.50 3.85 24.13
C ARG A 8 -2.57 3.81 22.60
N SER A 9 -1.79 4.66 21.93
CA SER A 9 -1.74 4.72 20.47
C SER A 9 -1.06 3.49 19.85
N ALA A 10 -0.08 2.90 20.54
CA ALA A 10 0.59 1.68 20.10
C ALA A 10 -0.29 0.43 20.31
N GLU A 11 -1.00 0.36 21.43
CA GLU A 11 -1.95 -0.72 21.72
C GLU A 11 -3.10 -0.77 20.71
N ASP A 12 -3.64 0.39 20.33
CA ASP A 12 -4.69 0.52 19.32
C ASP A 12 -4.20 0.05 17.93
N GLN A 13 -2.96 0.39 17.56
CA GLN A 13 -2.35 -0.09 16.31
C GLN A 13 -2.16 -1.61 16.31
N ALA A 14 -1.69 -2.18 17.42
CA ALA A 14 -1.53 -3.63 17.57
C ALA A 14 -2.88 -4.36 17.47
N SER A 15 -3.93 -3.80 18.07
CA SER A 15 -5.30 -4.31 17.97
C SER A 15 -5.80 -4.32 16.52
N ARG A 16 -5.62 -3.20 15.80
CA ARG A 16 -6.00 -3.09 14.38
C ARG A 16 -5.23 -4.07 13.50
N ALA A 17 -3.92 -4.21 13.70
CA ALA A 17 -3.09 -5.16 12.97
C ALA A 17 -3.54 -6.62 13.20
N ARG A 18 -3.97 -6.96 14.43
CA ARG A 18 -4.52 -8.28 14.74
C ARG A 18 -5.85 -8.54 14.02
N ALA A 19 -6.74 -7.55 13.99
CA ALA A 19 -8.02 -7.65 13.30
C ALA A 19 -7.83 -7.83 11.77
N GLU A 20 -6.93 -7.06 11.16
CA GLU A 20 -6.61 -7.19 9.73
C GLU A 20 -6.00 -8.57 9.42
N ARG A 21 -5.07 -9.06 10.26
CA ARG A 21 -4.50 -10.42 10.08
C ARG A 21 -5.58 -11.50 10.13
N ALA A 22 -6.53 -11.42 11.06
CA ALA A 22 -7.63 -12.38 11.16
C ALA A 22 -8.57 -12.32 9.94
N ARG A 23 -8.84 -11.11 9.42
CA ARG A 23 -9.63 -10.91 8.20
C ARG A 23 -8.95 -11.52 6.97
N LEU A 24 -7.64 -11.29 6.82
CA LEU A 24 -6.85 -11.88 5.74
C LEU A 24 -6.81 -13.40 5.87
N ALA A 25 -6.60 -13.94 7.07
CA ALA A 25 -6.56 -15.38 7.30
C ALA A 25 -7.89 -16.08 6.99
N ARG A 26 -9.02 -15.39 7.17
CA ARG A 26 -10.34 -15.91 6.75
C ARG A 26 -10.45 -16.13 5.24
N ILE A 27 -9.76 -15.32 4.43
CA ILE A 27 -9.84 -15.35 2.97
C ILE A 27 -8.71 -16.21 2.39
N PHE A 28 -7.49 -16.01 2.88
CA PHE A 28 -6.25 -16.55 2.31
C PHE A 28 -5.65 -17.69 3.13
N GLY A 29 -6.11 -17.92 4.36
CA GLY A 29 -5.47 -18.82 5.32
C GLY A 29 -4.34 -18.16 6.11
N GLU A 30 -3.70 -18.91 7.02
CA GLU A 30 -2.62 -18.39 7.88
C GLU A 30 -1.36 -17.99 7.11
N VAL A 31 -1.12 -18.61 5.95
CA VAL A 31 0.02 -18.31 5.08
C VAL A 31 -0.43 -17.33 4.01
N LEU A 32 0.09 -16.11 4.05
CA LEU A 32 -0.14 -15.12 3.01
C LEU A 32 0.79 -15.36 1.81
N PRO A 33 0.31 -15.13 0.58
CA PRO A 33 1.19 -15.15 -0.58
C PRO A 33 2.26 -14.07 -0.45
N GLU A 34 3.47 -14.35 -0.97
CA GLU A 34 4.53 -13.35 -1.02
C GLU A 34 4.17 -12.27 -2.04
N THR A 35 4.18 -11.01 -1.61
CA THR A 35 4.07 -9.86 -2.50
C THR A 35 5.35 -9.78 -3.35
N THR A 36 5.20 -9.77 -4.67
CA THR A 36 6.33 -9.64 -5.59
C THR A 36 6.83 -8.20 -5.64
N GLY A 37 8.09 -8.01 -6.05
CA GLY A 37 8.74 -6.70 -6.01
C GLY A 37 8.12 -5.66 -6.95
N ASP A 38 7.42 -6.08 -8.00
CA ASP A 38 6.70 -5.23 -8.95
C ASP A 38 5.43 -4.60 -8.37
N GLU A 39 4.83 -5.22 -7.35
CA GLU A 39 3.63 -4.70 -6.67
C GLU A 39 3.97 -3.69 -5.56
N ARG A 40 5.23 -3.64 -5.11
CA ARG A 40 5.68 -2.76 -4.03
C ARG A 40 6.09 -1.39 -4.59
N ASN A 41 5.23 -0.39 -4.42
CA ASN A 41 5.56 1.01 -4.70
C ASN A 41 6.36 1.67 -3.54
N ASP A 42 7.24 0.93 -2.86
CA ASP A 42 7.99 1.40 -1.68
C ASP A 42 9.38 2.00 -2.02
N GLY A 43 9.66 2.23 -3.30
CA GLY A 43 10.91 2.83 -3.75
C GLY A 43 10.94 4.36 -3.55
N PRO A 44 12.12 5.00 -3.51
CA PRO A 44 12.26 6.47 -3.40
C PRO A 44 11.64 7.25 -4.57
N ASN A 45 11.16 6.54 -5.60
CA ASN A 45 10.44 7.09 -6.74
C ASN A 45 8.91 6.97 -6.63
N ALA A 46 8.35 6.50 -5.51
CA ALA A 46 6.90 6.30 -5.33
C ALA A 46 6.05 7.53 -5.72
N GLU A 47 6.57 8.74 -5.51
CA GLU A 47 5.94 10.02 -5.89
C GLU A 47 6.28 10.49 -7.32
N SER A 48 7.38 10.00 -7.90
CA SER A 48 7.79 10.29 -9.29
C SER A 48 7.19 9.32 -10.32
N SER A 49 6.68 8.17 -9.85
CA SER A 49 6.02 7.15 -10.67
C SER A 49 4.77 7.67 -11.37
N ASP A 50 3.99 8.55 -10.74
CA ASP A 50 2.73 9.08 -11.30
C ASP A 50 2.96 9.89 -12.59
N SER A 51 3.97 10.75 -12.60
CA SER A 51 4.28 11.62 -13.76
C SER A 51 4.89 10.84 -14.93
N GLN A 52 5.76 9.85 -14.68
CA GLN A 52 6.29 8.97 -15.72
C GLN A 52 5.23 8.01 -16.29
N SER A 53 4.30 7.54 -15.45
CA SER A 53 3.20 6.67 -15.88
C SER A 53 2.23 7.39 -16.81
N ASP A 54 1.93 8.65 -16.50
CA ASP A 54 1.09 9.52 -17.34
C ASP A 54 1.72 9.84 -18.70
N GLU A 55 3.04 10.09 -18.74
CA GLU A 55 3.77 10.33 -19.99
C GLU A 55 3.83 9.08 -20.87
N TRP A 56 4.04 7.90 -20.27
CA TRP A 56 3.97 6.63 -21.00
C TRP A 56 2.56 6.37 -21.57
N LEU A 57 1.52 6.60 -20.77
CA LEU A 57 0.12 6.40 -21.20
C LEU A 57 -0.25 7.32 -22.38
N LYS A 58 0.20 8.59 -22.37
CA LYS A 58 -0.02 9.53 -23.48
C LYS A 58 0.64 9.08 -24.78
N GLN A 59 1.82 8.45 -24.69
CA GLN A 59 2.55 7.92 -25.85
C GLN A 59 1.93 6.63 -26.41
N GLN A 60 1.23 5.85 -25.58
CA GLN A 60 0.54 4.64 -26.01
C GLN A 60 -0.86 4.91 -26.62
N ARG A 61 -1.30 6.17 -26.67
CA ARG A 61 -2.58 6.51 -27.29
C ARG A 61 -2.53 6.27 -28.80
N PRO A 62 -3.46 5.49 -29.38
CA PRO A 62 -3.50 5.27 -30.82
C PRO A 62 -3.61 6.59 -31.60
N PRO A 63 -2.92 6.73 -32.75
CA PRO A 63 -2.80 7.99 -33.51
C PRO A 63 -4.12 8.45 -34.16
N HIS A 64 -5.17 7.64 -34.09
CA HIS A 64 -6.47 7.90 -34.70
C HIS A 64 -7.59 8.07 -33.67
N TYR A 65 -7.28 8.69 -32.52
CA TYR A 65 -8.30 9.38 -31.75
C TYR A 65 -8.48 10.78 -32.34
N PHE A 66 -9.36 10.87 -33.34
CA PHE A 66 -10.06 12.12 -33.68
C PHE A 66 -11.35 12.19 -32.86
#